data_AF-X1MWE8-F1
#
_entry.id   AF-X1MWE8-F1
#
_cell.length_a   1.000
_cell.length_b   1.000
_cell.length_c   1.000
_cell.angle_alpha   90.00
_cell.angle_beta   90.00
_cell.angle_gamma   90.00
#
_symmetry.space_group_name_H-M   'P 1'
#
loop_
_entity.id
_entity.type
_entity.pdbx_description
1 polymer ?
#
loop_
_entity_poly.entity_id
_entity_poly.type
_entity_poly.pdbx_seq_one_letter_code
_entity_poly.pdbx_strand_id
1 'polypeptide(L)'
;MDASLSIPFIVATAIAKRRVNISSFIPESLNDPITLEVAQKVMTKFDPKLNAPIPNGARPGVVTIKTKSGKSYSKRVDFPYGHPKNPMTTDDLLEKFRDCVSYAAKP
;
A
#
# COMPACT_ATOMS: atom_id res chain seq x y z
N MET A 1 -9.95 -2.17 -15.04
CA MET A 1 -9.44 -1.23 -14.02
C MET A 1 -8.00 -1.61 -13.74
N ASP A 2 -7.11 -0.62 -13.67
CA ASP A 2 -5.69 -0.83 -13.39
C ASP A 2 -5.48 -1.27 -11.92
N ALA A 3 -4.65 -2.29 -11.68
CA ALA A 3 -4.37 -2.82 -10.33
C ALA A 3 -3.73 -1.76 -9.42
N SER A 4 -3.06 -0.77 -10.00
CA SER A 4 -2.49 0.40 -9.32
C SER A 4 -3.55 1.32 -8.67
N LEU A 5 -4.83 1.15 -9.02
CA LEU A 5 -5.95 1.93 -8.47
C LEU A 5 -6.90 1.08 -7.61
N SER A 6 -6.51 -0.15 -7.27
CA SER A 6 -7.31 -1.08 -6.48
C SER A 6 -6.85 -1.13 -5.02
N ILE A 7 -7.63 -0.53 -4.11
CA ILE A 7 -7.35 -0.59 -2.67
C ILE A 7 -7.25 -2.05 -2.17
N PRO A 8 -8.18 -2.97 -2.50
CA PRO A 8 -8.07 -4.36 -2.06
C PRO A 8 -6.77 -5.03 -2.47
N PHE A 9 -6.36 -4.84 -3.74
CA PHE A 9 -5.15 -5.47 -4.27
C PHE A 9 -3.88 -4.88 -3.64
N ILE A 10 -3.79 -3.56 -3.52
CA ILE A 10 -2.61 -2.89 -2.95
C ILE A 10 -2.43 -3.24 -1.47
N VAL A 11 -3.52 -3.21 -0.69
CA VAL A 11 -3.48 -3.59 0.73
C VAL A 11 -3.12 -5.06 0.89
N ALA A 12 -3.69 -5.94 0.06
CA ALA A 12 -3.35 -7.35 0.08
C ALA A 12 -1.88 -7.61 -0.27
N THR A 13 -1.36 -6.95 -1.29
CA THR A 13 0.05 -7.03 -1.68
C THR A 13 0.96 -6.58 -0.53
N ALA A 14 0.64 -5.45 0.11
CA ALA A 14 1.39 -4.96 1.26
C ALA A 14 1.37 -5.95 2.44
N ILE A 15 0.25 -6.64 2.68
CA ILE A 15 0.14 -7.66 3.75
C ILE A 15 0.92 -8.92 3.38
N ALA A 16 0.75 -9.44 2.16
CA ALA A 16 1.33 -10.71 1.73
C ALA A 16 2.84 -10.62 1.50
N LYS A 17 3.28 -9.55 0.84
CA LYS A 17 4.67 -9.39 0.37
C LYS A 17 5.48 -8.38 1.20
N ARG A 18 4.84 -7.65 2.13
CA ARG A 18 5.46 -6.58 2.94
C ARG A 18 6.10 -5.46 2.13
N ARG A 19 5.82 -5.39 0.83
CA ARG A 19 6.39 -4.42 -0.12
C ARG A 19 5.39 -4.20 -1.24
N VAL A 20 5.31 -2.96 -1.72
CA VAL A 20 4.56 -2.58 -2.93
C VAL A 20 5.50 -1.74 -3.80
N ASN A 21 5.80 -2.21 -5.00
CA ASN A 21 6.74 -1.60 -5.94
C ASN A 21 6.31 -1.88 -7.40
N ILE A 22 7.13 -1.53 -8.39
CA ILE A 22 6.77 -1.70 -9.81
C ILE A 22 6.52 -3.17 -10.15
N SER A 23 7.36 -4.11 -9.67
CA SER A 23 7.11 -5.56 -9.84
C SER A 23 5.79 -6.05 -9.26
N SER A 24 5.15 -5.29 -8.38
CA SER A 24 3.84 -5.69 -7.85
C SER A 24 2.72 -5.62 -8.90
N PHE A 25 2.94 -4.92 -10.01
CA PHE A 25 1.93 -4.63 -11.03
C PHE A 25 2.25 -5.23 -12.40
N ILE A 26 3.29 -6.06 -12.52
CA ILE A 26 3.57 -6.83 -13.75
C ILE A 26 2.63 -8.04 -13.85
N PRO A 27 2.33 -8.55 -15.06
CA PRO A 27 1.32 -9.59 -15.28
C PRO A 27 1.48 -10.84 -14.41
N GLU A 28 2.71 -11.26 -14.14
CA GLU A 28 3.05 -12.41 -13.31
C GLU A 28 2.61 -12.18 -11.85
N SER A 29 2.82 -10.98 -11.33
CA SER A 29 2.45 -10.60 -9.97
C SER A 29 0.96 -10.36 -9.78
N LEU A 30 0.24 -9.96 -10.84
CA LEU A 30 -1.20 -9.72 -10.77
C LEU A 30 -2.00 -10.99 -10.46
N ASN A 31 -1.47 -12.15 -10.84
CA ASN A 31 -2.10 -13.46 -10.64
C ASN A 31 -1.59 -14.20 -9.40
N ASP A 32 -0.85 -13.54 -8.51
CA ASP A 32 -0.33 -14.16 -7.29
C ASP A 32 -1.47 -14.67 -6.38
N PRO A 33 -1.60 -15.99 -6.17
CA PRO A 33 -2.77 -16.58 -5.51
C PRO A 33 -2.90 -16.12 -4.05
N ILE A 34 -1.79 -15.89 -3.36
CA ILE A 34 -1.78 -15.41 -1.97
C ILE A 34 -2.32 -13.98 -1.90
N THR A 35 -1.83 -13.08 -2.77
CA THR A 35 -2.34 -11.71 -2.86
C THR A 35 -3.83 -11.70 -3.18
N LEU A 36 -4.28 -12.51 -4.15
CA LEU A 36 -5.68 -12.59 -4.51
C LEU A 36 -6.55 -13.14 -3.36
N GLU A 37 -6.12 -14.17 -2.65
CA GLU A 37 -6.83 -14.72 -1.49
C GLU A 37 -6.98 -13.68 -0.35
N VAL A 38 -5.93 -12.88 -0.11
CA VAL A 38 -5.99 -11.80 0.90
C VAL A 38 -6.88 -10.67 0.40
N ALA A 39 -6.83 -10.32 -0.89
CA ALA A 39 -7.64 -9.26 -1.48
C ALA A 39 -9.15 -9.52 -1.33
N GLN A 40 -9.59 -10.79 -1.43
CA GLN A 40 -10.98 -11.19 -1.18
C GLN A 40 -11.46 -10.91 0.25
N LYS A 41 -10.53 -10.74 1.20
CA LYS A 41 -10.84 -10.45 2.61
C LYS A 41 -10.78 -8.95 2.92
N VAL A 42 -10.32 -8.12 1.99
CA VAL A 42 -10.21 -6.67 2.18
C VAL A 42 -11.55 -6.01 1.87
N MET A 43 -12.14 -5.38 2.88
CA MET A 43 -13.33 -4.55 2.73
C MET A 43 -12.97 -3.07 2.88
N THR A 44 -13.38 -2.24 1.93
CA THR A 44 -13.23 -0.79 2.01
C THR A 44 -14.47 -0.16 2.64
N LYS A 45 -14.26 0.79 3.55
CA LYS A 45 -15.35 1.53 4.21
C LYS A 45 -15.02 3.00 4.20
N PHE A 46 -15.99 3.82 3.79
CA PHE A 46 -15.91 5.26 3.95
C PHE A 46 -16.15 5.64 5.43
N ASP A 47 -15.26 6.45 5.98
CA ASP A 47 -15.41 7.04 7.31
C ASP A 47 -15.45 8.57 7.17
N PRO A 48 -16.60 9.22 7.42
CA PRO A 48 -16.73 10.68 7.35
C PRO A 48 -15.70 11.42 8.21
N LYS A 49 -15.22 10.82 9.31
CA LYS A 49 -14.22 11.43 10.20
C LYS A 49 -12.84 11.52 9.54
N LEU A 50 -12.58 10.73 8.51
CA LEU A 50 -11.35 10.78 7.71
C LEU A 50 -11.52 11.70 6.49
N ASN A 51 -12.74 12.15 6.19
CA ASN A 51 -13.06 13.05 5.09
C ASN A 51 -12.86 14.52 5.47
N ALA A 52 -11.70 14.84 6.07
CA ALA A 52 -11.29 16.21 6.27
C ALA A 52 -10.86 16.84 4.93
N PRO A 53 -10.87 18.19 4.83
CA PRO A 53 -10.09 18.89 3.80
C PRO A 53 -8.65 18.37 3.78
N ILE A 54 -7.91 18.59 2.70
CA ILE A 54 -6.51 18.16 2.56
C ILE A 54 -5.58 19.36 2.83
N PRO A 55 -5.54 19.96 4.04
CA PRO A 55 -4.75 21.16 4.28
C PRO A 55 -3.24 20.89 4.20
N ASN A 56 -2.82 19.62 4.26
CA ASN A 56 -1.43 19.21 4.28
C ASN A 56 -1.07 18.24 3.13
N GLY A 57 -1.87 18.14 2.07
CA GLY A 57 -1.55 17.25 0.93
C GLY A 57 -1.76 15.74 1.13
N ALA A 58 -2.20 15.27 2.31
CA ALA A 58 -2.48 13.86 2.57
C ALA A 58 -3.86 13.62 3.21
N ARG A 59 -4.47 12.47 2.91
CA ARG A 59 -5.67 11.96 3.59
C ARG A 59 -5.28 10.81 4.55
N PRO A 60 -5.75 10.82 5.81
CA PRO A 60 -5.50 9.73 6.73
C PRO A 60 -6.12 8.41 6.25
N GLY A 61 -5.43 7.30 6.55
CA GLY A 61 -5.94 5.94 6.34
C GLY A 61 -5.97 5.16 7.65
N VAL A 62 -6.95 4.26 7.80
CA VAL A 62 -7.03 3.33 8.92
C VAL A 62 -7.17 1.91 8.37
N VAL A 63 -6.30 1.01 8.83
CA VAL A 63 -6.39 -0.42 8.51
C VAL A 63 -6.65 -1.18 9.79
N THR A 64 -7.65 -2.06 9.77
CA THR A 64 -7.95 -2.98 10.86
C THR A 64 -7.86 -4.42 10.35
N ILE A 65 -7.04 -5.24 10.99
CA ILE A 65 -6.86 -6.66 10.67
C ILE A 65 -7.46 -7.48 11.81
N LYS A 66 -8.44 -8.32 11.47
CA LYS A 66 -9.00 -9.32 12.38
C LYS A 66 -8.39 -10.68 12.06
N THR A 67 -7.78 -11.30 13.04
CA THR A 67 -7.17 -12.63 12.91
C THR A 67 -8.21 -13.74 13.12
N LYS A 68 -7.91 -14.95 12.63
CA LYS A 68 -8.75 -16.14 12.87
C LYS A 68 -8.93 -16.47 14.36
N SER A 69 -7.99 -16.05 15.21
CA SER A 69 -8.08 -16.19 16.68
C SER A 69 -9.03 -15.18 17.36
N GLY A 70 -9.68 -14.30 16.59
CA GLY A 70 -10.54 -13.24 17.11
C GLY A 70 -9.81 -11.95 17.51
N LYS A 71 -8.48 -11.96 17.61
CA LYS A 71 -7.69 -10.74 17.90
C LYS A 71 -7.83 -9.73 16.77
N SER A 72 -7.93 -8.45 17.13
CA SER A 72 -8.04 -7.32 16.20
C SER A 72 -6.89 -6.34 16.42
N TYR A 73 -6.23 -5.94 15.33
CA TYR A 73 -5.18 -4.93 15.33
C TYR A 73 -5.61 -3.77 14.44
N SER A 74 -5.43 -2.54 14.89
CA SER A 74 -5.78 -1.35 14.12
C SER A 74 -4.65 -0.35 14.13
N LYS A 75 -4.39 0.27 12.97
CA LYS A 75 -3.41 1.33 12.82
C LYS A 75 -3.97 2.45 11.96
N ARG A 76 -3.87 3.68 12.47
CA ARG A 76 -4.12 4.92 11.73
C ARG A 76 -2.79 5.49 11.24
N VAL A 77 -2.77 5.98 10.02
CA VAL A 77 -1.65 6.71 9.43
C VAL A 77 -2.20 8.02 8.87
N ASP A 78 -1.80 9.14 9.45
CA ASP A 78 -2.21 10.47 9.00
C ASP A 78 -1.35 11.01 7.85
N PHE A 79 -0.05 10.69 7.88
CA PHE A 79 0.92 11.08 6.85
C PHE A 79 1.64 9.83 6.30
N PRO A 80 1.52 9.53 5.00
CA PRO A 80 2.18 8.36 4.42
C PRO A 80 3.70 8.50 4.46
N TYR A 81 4.41 7.38 4.45
CA TYR A 81 5.87 7.40 4.41
C TYR A 81 6.37 8.03 3.10
N GLY A 82 7.25 9.02 3.21
CA GLY A 82 7.68 9.89 2.11
C GLY A 82 7.01 11.27 2.12
N HIS A 83 5.97 11.50 2.91
CA HIS A 83 5.41 12.84 3.12
C HIS A 83 6.41 13.73 3.90
N PRO A 84 6.45 15.07 3.74
CA PRO A 84 7.35 15.93 4.52
C PRO A 84 7.25 15.78 6.04
N LYS A 85 6.07 15.43 6.55
CA LYS A 85 5.81 15.13 7.98
C LYS A 85 6.10 13.68 8.39
N ASN A 86 6.44 12.81 7.45
CA ASN A 86 6.84 11.41 7.66
C ASN A 86 7.88 11.04 6.58
N PRO A 87 9.05 11.72 6.56
CA PRO A 87 9.98 11.64 5.46
C PRO A 87 10.65 10.27 5.40
N MET A 88 11.00 9.85 4.18
CA MET A 88 11.86 8.69 3.98
C MET A 88 13.28 8.99 4.44
N THR A 89 13.98 7.97 4.94
CA THR A 89 15.43 8.07 5.13
C THR A 89 16.15 8.15 3.78
N THR A 90 17.37 8.67 3.77
CA THR A 90 18.20 8.71 2.56
C THR A 90 18.46 7.30 2.01
N ASP A 91 18.67 6.31 2.88
CA ASP A 91 18.89 4.92 2.46
C ASP A 91 17.66 4.33 1.77
N ASP A 92 16.47 4.58 2.30
CA ASP A 92 15.21 4.14 1.67
C ASP A 92 14.97 4.81 0.31
N LEU A 93 15.33 6.09 0.18
CA LEU A 93 15.25 6.81 -1.10
C LEU A 93 16.20 6.21 -2.14
N LEU A 94 17.44 5.89 -1.74
CA LEU A 94 18.42 5.24 -2.62
C LEU A 94 17.98 3.83 -3.00
N GLU A 95 17.42 3.07 -2.07
CA GLU A 95 16.85 1.74 -2.36
C GLU A 95 15.70 1.84 -3.37
N LYS A 96 14.74 2.75 -3.12
CA LYS A 96 13.63 3.02 -4.05
C LYS A 96 14.13 3.42 -5.42
N PHE A 97 15.15 4.29 -5.50
CA PHE A 97 15.74 4.70 -6.77
C PHE A 97 16.31 3.51 -7.54
N ARG A 98 17.12 2.66 -6.88
CA ARG A 98 17.69 1.46 -7.50
C ARG A 98 16.61 0.48 -7.98
N ASP A 99 15.56 0.27 -7.19
CA ASP A 99 14.39 -0.53 -7.56
C ASP A 99 13.75 0.02 -8.84
N CYS A 100 13.44 1.32 -8.90
CA CYS A 100 12.87 1.95 -10.09
C CYS A 100 13.78 1.84 -11.33
N VAL A 101 15.08 2.09 -11.17
CA VAL A 101 16.06 2.02 -12.28
C VAL A 101 16.13 0.62 -12.88
N SER A 102 15.91 -0.44 -12.09
CA SER A 102 15.88 -1.81 -12.61
C SER A 102 14.76 -2.09 -13.63
N TYR A 103 13.74 -1.22 -13.69
CA TYR A 103 12.64 -1.27 -14.66
C TYR A 103 12.73 -0.19 -15.75
N ALA A 104 13.81 0.59 -15.79
CA ALA A 104 14.01 1.57 -16.86
C ALA A 104 14.36 0.87 -18.19
N ALA A 105 13.98 1.49 -19.31
CA ALA A 105 14.39 1.02 -20.63
C ALA A 105 15.93 1.02 -20.72
N LYS A 106 16.50 -0.07 -21.23
CA LYS A 106 17.93 -0.13 -21.55
C LYS A 106 18.14 0.48 -22.95
N PRO A 107 19.15 1.34 -23.13
CA PRO A 107 19.48 1.91 -24.43
C PRO A 107 19.91 0.84 -25.44
#